data_AF-A0A2N2PP46-F1
#
_entry.id   AF-A0A2N2PP46-F1
#
_cell.length_a   1.000
_cell.length_b   1.000
_cell.length_c   1.000
_cell.angle_alpha   90.00
_cell.angle_beta   90.00
_cell.angle_gamma   90.00
#
_symmetry.space_group_name_H-M   'P 1'
#
loop_
_entity.id
_entity.type
_entity.pdbx_description
1 polymer ?
#
loop_
_entity_poly.entity_id
_entity_poly.type
_entity_poly.pdbx_seq_one_letter_code
_entity_poly.pdbx_strand_id
1 'polypeptide(L)' 'LGDAVTIEARQREGAWRVTVFASGSLRPIGELIYDLAGDFLEKPSTPLETMRHRAIEIMGDQ' A
#
# COMPACT_ATOMS: atom_id res chain seq x y z
N LEU A 1 1.76 6.57 7.15
CA LEU A 1 2.45 6.96 5.91
C LEU A 1 1.96 8.37 5.63
N GLY A 2 2.78 9.41 5.82
CA GLY A 2 2.32 10.82 5.71
C GLY A 2 1.99 11.21 4.25
N ASP A 3 1.94 12.51 3.94
CA ASP A 3 1.67 13.10 2.61
C ASP A 3 2.57 12.64 1.43
N ALA A 4 3.47 11.69 1.66
CA ALA A 4 4.45 11.18 0.70
C ALA A 4 4.07 9.82 0.08
N VAL A 5 2.79 9.45 0.04
CA VAL A 5 2.33 8.22 -0.63
C VAL A 5 1.13 8.47 -1.53
N THR A 6 1.06 7.73 -2.62
CA THR A 6 -0.13 7.64 -3.48
C THR A 6 -0.76 6.28 -3.29
N ILE A 7 -2.09 6.21 -3.30
CA ILE A 7 -2.82 4.95 -3.20
C ILE A 7 -3.71 4.73 -4.42
N GLU A 8 -3.83 3.47 -4.84
CA GLU A 8 -4.79 3.03 -5.84
C GLU A 8 -5.70 1.98 -5.23
N ALA A 9 -7.00 2.27 -5.14
CA ALA A 9 -8.00 1.35 -4.64
C ALA A 9 -8.77 0.70 -5.79
N ARG A 10 -8.84 -0.63 -5.81
CA ARG A 10 -9.62 -1.41 -6.78
C ARG A 10 -10.37 -2.54 -6.07
N GLN A 11 -11.60 -2.79 -6.50
CA GLN A 11 -12.36 -3.94 -6.03
C GLN A 11 -11.97 -5.18 -6.86
N ARG A 12 -11.59 -6.27 -6.22
CA ARG A 12 -11.21 -7.53 -6.87
C ARG A 12 -11.54 -8.72 -5.97
N GLU A 13 -12.16 -9.75 -6.54
CA GLU A 13 -12.42 -11.04 -5.85
C GLU A 13 -13.20 -10.87 -4.53
N GLY A 14 -14.14 -9.91 -4.47
CA GLY A 14 -14.94 -9.68 -3.26
C GLY A 14 -14.20 -8.95 -2.13
N ALA A 15 -13.10 -8.25 -2.44
CA ALA A 15 -12.37 -7.41 -1.50
C ALA A 15 -11.94 -6.10 -2.17
N TRP A 16 -11.71 -5.07 -1.37
CA TRP A 16 -10.98 -3.87 -1.77
C TRP A 16 -9.49 -4.11 -1.63
N ARG A 17 -8.75 -3.88 -2.71
CA ARG A 17 -7.29 -3.89 -2.72
C ARG A 17 -6.78 -2.47 -2.89
N VAL A 18 -6.00 -2.01 -1.93
CA VAL A 18 -5.40 -0.69 -1.90
C VAL A 18 -3.90 -0.86 -2.09
N THR A 19 -3.44 -0.60 -3.31
CA THR A 19 -2.01 -0.60 -3.61
C THR A 19 -1.42 0.73 -3.19
N VAL A 20 -0.31 0.69 -2.44
CA VAL A 20 0.37 1.88 -1.92
C VAL A 20 1.66 2.08 -2.68
N PHE A 21 1.93 3.31 -3.11
CA PHE A 21 3.12 3.73 -3.83
C PHE A 21 3.86 4.81 -3.04
N ALA A 22 5.18 4.81 -3.13
CA ALA A 22 5.96 5.97 -2.68
C ALA A 22 5.68 7.16 -3.61
N SER A 23 5.62 8.38 -3.08
CA SER A 23 5.40 9.59 -3.88
C SER A 23 6.43 9.70 -5.00
N GLY A 24 5.95 10.00 -6.21
CA GLY A 24 6.81 10.09 -7.40
C GLY A 24 7.34 8.75 -7.94
N SER A 25 6.92 7.61 -7.37
CA SER A 25 7.32 6.28 -7.83
C SER A 25 6.16 5.51 -8.43
N LEU A 26 6.43 4.80 -9.53
CA LEU A 26 5.52 3.83 -10.14
C LEU A 26 5.62 2.44 -9.48
N ARG A 27 6.57 2.24 -8.56
CA ARG A 27 6.76 0.96 -7.87
C ARG A 27 5.91 0.93 -6.60
N PRO A 28 5.07 -0.11 -6.41
CA PRO A 28 4.29 -0.25 -5.20
C PRO A 28 5.21 -0.61 -4.02
N ILE A 29 4.96 0.00 -2.87
CA ILE A 29 5.62 -0.30 -1.60
C ILE A 29 4.84 -1.35 -0.79
N GLY A 30 3.56 -1.53 -1.07
CA GLY A 30 2.76 -2.61 -0.49
C GLY A 30 1.31 -2.60 -0.95
N GLU A 31 0.54 -3.53 -0.43
CA GLU A 31 -0.88 -3.68 -0.68
C GLU A 31 -1.61 -3.85 0.66
N LEU A 32 -2.73 -3.15 0.82
CA LEU A 32 -3.65 -3.28 1.95
C LEU A 32 -4.96 -3.85 1.42
N ILE A 33 -5.54 -4.79 2.14
CA ILE A 33 -6.76 -5.49 1.75
C ILE A 33 -7.83 -5.16 2.77
N TYR A 34 -9.01 -4.82 2.27
CA TYR A 34 -10.21 -4.61 3.06
C TYR A 34 -11.33 -5.47 2.51
N ASP A 35 -12.22 -5.96 3.36
CA ASP A 35 -13.43 -6.62 2.87
C ASP A 35 -14.41 -5.61 2.25
N LEU A 36 -15.54 -6.07 1.73
CA LEU A 36 -16.53 -5.19 1.09
C LEU A 36 -17.19 -4.19 2.06
N ALA A 37 -17.17 -4.46 3.36
CA ALA A 37 -17.67 -3.56 4.38
C ALA A 37 -16.65 -2.46 4.73
N GLY A 38 -15.39 -2.62 4.31
CA GLY A 38 -14.30 -1.70 4.60
C GLY A 38 -13.48 -2.11 5.82
N ASP A 39 -13.67 -3.32 6.35
CA ASP A 39 -12.88 -3.84 7.46
C ASP A 39 -11.51 -4.29 6.98
N PHE A 40 -10.46 -3.89 7.71
CA PHE A 40 -9.08 -4.18 7.35
C PHE A 40 -8.73 -5.66 7.57
N LEU A 41 -8.17 -6.29 6.55
CA LEU A 41 -7.72 -7.67 6.57
C LEU A 41 -6.19 -7.72 6.68
N GLU A 42 -5.67 -7.90 7.90
CA GLU A 42 -4.23 -7.93 8.17
C GLU A 42 -3.49 -8.99 7.34
N LYS A 43 -4.10 -10.16 7.17
CA LYS A 43 -3.69 -11.17 6.18
C LYS A 43 -4.72 -11.13 5.06
N PRO A 44 -4.38 -10.80 3.81
CA PRO A 44 -3.05 -10.88 3.16
C PRO A 44 -2.32 -9.54 2.98
N SER A 45 -2.60 -8.52 3.80
CA SER A 45 -1.98 -7.20 3.65
C SER A 45 -0.48 -7.18 3.92
N THR A 46 0.21 -6.22 3.30
CA THR A 46 1.61 -5.93 3.58
C THR A 46 1.72 -5.19 4.92
N PRO A 47 2.57 -5.64 5.86
CA PRO A 47 2.80 -4.93 7.12
C PRO A 47 3.32 -3.51 6.91
N LEU A 48 2.88 -2.59 7.77
CA LEU A 48 3.23 -1.18 7.68
C LEU A 48 4.75 -0.94 7.75
N GLU A 49 5.47 -1.70 8.59
CA GLU A 49 6.93 -1.57 8.71
C GLU A 49 7.64 -1.94 7.41
N THR A 50 7.17 -2.99 6.72
CA THR A 50 7.70 -3.38 5.40
C THR A 50 7.49 -2.27 4.37
N MET A 51 6.30 -1.66 4.34
CA MET A 51 6.03 -0.54 3.44
C MET A 51 6.89 0.67 3.78
N ARG A 52 7.14 0.94 5.07
CA ARG A 52 7.99 2.05 5.52
C ARG A 52 9.45 1.86 5.08
N HIS A 53 10.00 0.65 5.26
CA HIS A 53 11.37 0.36 4.80
C HIS A 53 11.49 0.54 3.28
N ARG A 54 10.56 -0.02 2.50
CA ARG A 54 10.55 0.13 1.04
C ARG A 54 10.43 1.57 0.58
N ALA A 55 9.61 2.38 1.26
CA ALA A 55 9.48 3.80 0.95
C ALA A 55 10.81 4.56 1.15
N ILE A 56 11.54 4.28 2.24
CA ILE A 56 12.86 4.87 2.50
C ILE A 56 13.87 4.45 1.43
N GLU A 57 13.90 3.17 1.07
CA GLU A 57 14.81 2.65 0.04
C GLU A 57 14.57 3.33 -1.32
N ILE A 58 13.31 3.49 -1.73
CA ILE A 58 12.96 4.14 -3.01
C ILE A 58 13.30 5.63 -3.00
N MET A 59 13.11 6.32 -1.86
CA MET A 59 13.41 7.75 -1.74
C MET A 59 14.91 8.04 -1.59
N GLY A 60 15.70 7.09 -1.07
CA GLY A 60 17.16 7.20 -0.97
C GLY A 60 17.92 6.88 -2.26
N ASP A 61 17.25 6.26 -3.24
CA ASP A 61 17.80 5.93 -4.57
C ASP A 61 17.57 7.05 -5.61
N GLN A 62 16.88 8.14 -5.23
CA GLN A 62 16.58 9.30 -6.08
C GLN A 62 17.60 10.43 -5.97
#